data_AF-A0A8J7GX18-F1
#
_entry.id   AF-A0A8J7GX18-F1
#
_cell.length_a   1.000
_cell.length_b   1.000
_cell.length_c   1.000
_cell.angle_alpha   90.00
_cell.angle_beta   90.00
_cell.angle_gamma   90.00
#
_symmetry.space_group_name_H-M   'P 1'
#
loop_
_entity.id
_entity.type
_entity.pdbx_description
1 polymer ?
#
loop_
_entity_poly.entity_id
_entity_poly.type
_entity_poly.pdbx_seq_one_letter_code
_entity_poly.pdbx_strand_id
1 'polypeptide(L)'
;MTLQPSDLAALVDGSISVKVEVTNASGNTGSISQTITSITKNLPTISLNSLFGGDGYLNVAEAALGQTLSGTTTNAVGSTLRVTLGSRTLTTVVQSDGTWSVGLSATDLTALTDGTLALGVALTNPAGKNVSISTSVGIGIHNLPTLSLGSLFGDGYLNLTEAQSN
;
A
#
# COMPACT_ATOMS: atom_id res chain seq x y z
N MET A 1 14.09 36.12 -25.46
CA MET A 1 12.91 35.28 -25.17
C MET A 1 13.13 34.61 -23.84
N THR A 2 12.23 34.78 -22.88
CA THR A 2 12.27 34.08 -21.60
C THR A 2 11.08 33.13 -21.55
N LEU A 3 11.33 31.85 -21.24
CA LEU A 3 10.24 30.89 -21.03
C LEU A 3 9.39 31.35 -19.85
N GLN A 4 8.08 31.43 -20.06
CA GLN A 4 7.12 31.75 -19.00
C GLN A 4 6.68 30.46 -18.28
N PRO A 5 6.23 30.55 -17.01
CA PRO A 5 5.68 29.40 -16.30
C PRO A 5 4.52 28.71 -17.04
N SER A 6 3.72 29.46 -17.80
CA SER A 6 2.66 28.91 -18.66
C SER A 6 3.20 28.01 -19.76
N ASP A 7 4.35 28.37 -20.34
CA ASP A 7 4.99 27.58 -21.41
C ASP A 7 5.46 26.24 -20.84
N LEU A 8 6.01 26.26 -19.62
CA LEU A 8 6.43 25.06 -18.91
C LEU A 8 5.22 24.19 -18.47
N ALA A 9 4.13 24.82 -18.05
CA ALA A 9 2.91 24.14 -17.65
C ALA A 9 2.17 23.47 -18.82
N ALA A 10 2.37 23.95 -20.05
CA ALA A 10 1.77 23.37 -21.25
C ALA A 10 2.52 22.14 -21.78
N LEU A 11 3.74 21.86 -21.28
CA LEU A 11 4.52 20.70 -21.71
C LEU A 11 3.80 19.39 -21.38
N VAL A 12 3.76 18.50 -22.36
CA VAL A 12 3.33 17.10 -22.17
C VAL A 12 4.47 16.29 -21.56
N ASP A 13 4.14 15.13 -21.00
CA ASP A 13 5.17 14.20 -20.52
C ASP A 13 5.90 13.53 -21.69
N GLY A 14 7.14 13.12 -21.45
CA GLY A 14 8.02 12.48 -22.44
C GLY A 14 9.23 13.31 -22.83
N SER A 15 9.90 12.89 -23.91
CA SER A 15 11.14 13.48 -24.40
C SER A 15 10.85 14.78 -25.17
N ILE A 16 11.39 15.90 -24.68
CA ILE A 16 11.25 17.23 -25.26
C ILE A 16 12.62 17.70 -25.73
N SER A 17 12.73 18.08 -27.00
CA SER A 17 13.95 18.66 -27.57
C SER A 17 13.87 20.19 -27.53
N VAL A 18 14.83 20.82 -26.88
CA VAL A 18 15.00 22.26 -26.82
C VAL A 18 16.11 22.64 -27.79
N LYS A 19 15.77 23.38 -28.85
CA LYS A 19 16.75 23.90 -29.82
C LYS A 19 16.87 25.42 -29.65
N VAL A 20 18.11 25.90 -29.59
CA VAL A 20 18.44 27.32 -29.65
C VAL A 20 19.25 27.57 -30.92
N GLU A 21 18.89 28.62 -31.65
CA GLU A 21 19.56 29.03 -32.89
C GLU A 21 19.85 30.53 -32.82
N VAL A 22 21.06 30.91 -33.23
CA VAL A 22 21.49 32.30 -33.33
C VAL A 22 21.97 32.57 -34.74
N THR A 23 21.56 33.71 -35.30
CA THR A 23 22.03 34.20 -36.59
C THR A 23 22.72 35.55 -36.36
N ASN A 24 23.95 35.71 -36.81
CA ASN A 24 24.63 37.00 -36.72
C ASN A 24 24.21 37.95 -37.86
N ALA A 25 24.63 39.21 -37.79
CA ALA A 25 24.30 40.22 -38.81
C ALA A 25 24.83 39.87 -40.22
N SER A 26 25.85 39.02 -40.31
CA SER A 26 26.43 38.53 -41.56
C SER A 26 25.70 37.30 -42.14
N GLY A 27 24.66 36.78 -41.46
CA GLY A 27 23.88 35.63 -41.91
C GLY A 27 24.43 34.26 -41.48
N ASN A 28 25.50 34.19 -40.69
CA ASN A 28 26.01 32.92 -40.17
C ASN A 28 25.11 32.43 -39.04
N THR A 29 24.74 31.15 -39.06
CA THR A 29 23.94 30.52 -38.01
C THR A 29 24.76 29.59 -37.13
N GLY A 30 24.44 29.55 -35.85
CA GLY A 30 24.92 28.55 -34.89
C GLY A 30 23.72 28.00 -34.14
N SER A 31 23.74 26.70 -33.84
CA SER A 31 22.66 26.07 -33.06
C SER A 31 23.17 25.05 -32.06
N ILE A 32 22.41 24.89 -30.98
CA ILE A 32 22.61 23.86 -29.96
C ILE A 32 21.24 23.27 -29.60
N SER A 33 21.22 21.96 -29.34
CA SER A 33 20.02 21.25 -28.90
C SER A 33 20.30 20.48 -27.62
N GLN A 34 19.31 20.43 -26.72
CA GLN A 34 19.32 19.61 -25.52
C GLN A 34 17.98 18.90 -25.37
N THR A 35 18.01 17.63 -25.02
CA THR A 35 16.80 16.86 -24.69
C THR A 35 16.56 16.88 -23.19
N ILE A 36 15.31 17.07 -22.78
CA ILE A 36 14.82 16.89 -21.41
C ILE A 36 13.67 15.88 -21.40
N THR A 37 13.41 15.24 -20.26
CA THR A 37 12.24 14.37 -20.08
C THR A 37 11.28 15.01 -19.09
N SER A 38 10.06 15.33 -19.53
CA SER A 38 8.99 15.82 -18.66
C SER A 38 8.22 14.65 -18.06
N ILE A 39 7.92 14.74 -16.76
CA ILE A 39 7.17 13.74 -15.98
C ILE A 39 6.05 14.39 -15.14
N THR A 40 5.66 15.62 -15.48
CA THR A 40 4.88 16.50 -14.59
C THR A 40 3.37 16.25 -14.61
N LYS A 41 2.85 15.51 -15.60
CA LYS A 41 1.41 15.30 -15.81
C LYS A 41 0.92 13.95 -15.32
N ASN A 42 1.76 12.92 -15.32
CA ASN A 42 1.38 11.57 -14.93
C ASN A 42 1.15 11.46 -13.41
N LEU A 43 -0.07 11.11 -13.02
CA LEU A 43 -0.42 10.82 -11.63
C LEU A 43 0.01 9.39 -11.26
N PRO A 44 0.53 9.18 -10.05
CA PRO A 44 0.78 7.84 -9.54
C PRO A 44 -0.52 7.18 -9.10
N THR A 45 -0.57 5.86 -9.23
CA THR A 45 -1.64 5.02 -8.64
C THR A 45 -1.04 4.03 -7.65
N ILE A 46 -1.85 3.55 -6.71
CA ILE A 46 -1.51 2.47 -5.78
C ILE A 46 -2.61 1.42 -5.87
N SER A 47 -2.22 0.15 -5.97
CA SER A 47 -3.06 -1.02 -5.71
C SER A 47 -2.53 -1.76 -4.49
N LEU A 48 -3.42 -2.51 -3.82
CA LEU A 48 -3.10 -3.36 -2.69
C LEU A 48 -3.56 -4.78 -3.03
N ASN A 49 -2.67 -5.76 -2.84
CA ASN A 49 -3.01 -7.17 -2.98
C ASN A 49 -3.90 -7.63 -1.81
N SER A 50 -4.46 -8.83 -1.94
CA SER A 50 -5.31 -9.41 -0.90
C SER A 50 -4.56 -9.53 0.44
N LEU A 51 -5.28 -9.33 1.53
CA LEU A 51 -4.73 -9.25 2.88
C LEU A 51 -5.03 -10.53 3.66
N PHE A 52 -4.06 -11.00 4.45
CA PHE A 52 -4.21 -12.07 5.45
C PHE A 52 -4.99 -13.29 4.92
N GLY A 53 -4.38 -14.07 4.02
CA GLY A 53 -5.06 -15.23 3.42
C GLY A 53 -6.18 -14.88 2.42
N GLY A 54 -6.57 -13.61 2.33
CA GLY A 54 -7.47 -13.06 1.32
C GLY A 54 -8.85 -12.65 1.82
N ASP A 55 -9.13 -12.83 3.11
CA ASP A 55 -10.40 -12.44 3.73
C ASP A 55 -10.33 -11.08 4.46
N GLY A 56 -9.13 -10.50 4.60
CA GLY A 56 -8.92 -9.23 5.30
C GLY A 56 -8.97 -9.32 6.82
N TYR A 57 -8.93 -10.54 7.39
CA TYR A 57 -8.90 -10.79 8.82
C TYR A 57 -7.58 -11.44 9.22
N LEU A 58 -6.88 -10.85 10.17
CA LEU A 58 -5.71 -11.46 10.79
C LEU A 58 -6.16 -12.41 11.90
N ASN A 59 -5.85 -13.70 11.74
CA ASN A 59 -6.04 -14.72 12.77
C ASN A 59 -4.71 -15.07 13.50
N VAL A 60 -4.82 -15.88 14.56
CA VAL A 60 -3.67 -16.27 15.41
C VAL A 60 -2.57 -16.98 14.62
N ALA A 61 -2.95 -17.89 13.72
CA ALA A 61 -1.99 -18.67 12.95
C ALA A 61 -1.22 -17.78 11.95
N GLU A 62 -1.92 -16.86 11.28
CA GLU A 62 -1.31 -15.87 10.39
C GLU A 62 -0.40 -14.90 11.15
N ALA A 63 -0.83 -14.41 12.31
CA ALA A 63 -0.03 -13.52 13.13
C ALA A 63 1.28 -14.18 13.59
N ALA A 64 1.25 -15.47 13.92
CA ALA A 64 2.43 -16.22 14.36
C ALA A 64 3.50 -16.41 13.28
N LEU A 65 3.11 -16.38 11.99
CA LEU A 65 4.03 -16.55 10.86
C LEU A 65 4.67 -15.23 10.38
N GLY A 66 4.18 -14.08 10.86
CA GLY A 66 4.44 -12.81 10.19
C GLY A 66 3.70 -12.73 8.85
N GLN A 67 3.57 -11.53 8.30
CA GLN A 67 2.79 -11.30 7.08
C GLN A 67 3.54 -10.37 6.13
N THR A 68 3.21 -10.43 4.84
CA THR A 68 3.75 -9.52 3.84
C THR A 68 2.62 -8.74 3.20
N LEU A 69 2.67 -7.42 3.30
CA LEU A 69 1.81 -6.53 2.54
C LEU A 69 2.47 -6.24 1.21
N SER A 70 1.69 -6.27 0.12
CA SER A 70 2.22 -6.06 -1.22
C SER A 70 1.17 -5.42 -2.14
N GLY A 71 1.64 -4.92 -3.28
CA GLY A 71 0.78 -4.36 -4.30
C GLY A 71 1.59 -3.82 -5.48
N THR A 72 0.94 -3.01 -6.30
CA THR A 72 1.58 -2.36 -7.45
C THR A 72 1.33 -0.85 -7.44
N THR A 73 2.14 -0.15 -8.20
CA THR A 73 1.99 1.29 -8.46
C THR A 73 2.24 1.60 -9.92
N THR A 74 1.82 2.78 -10.34
CA THR A 74 2.24 3.36 -11.62
C THR A 74 2.96 4.68 -11.39
N ASN A 75 3.85 5.06 -12.30
CA ASN A 75 4.54 6.36 -12.29
C ASN A 75 5.25 6.70 -10.98
N ALA A 76 5.74 5.68 -10.25
CA ALA A 76 6.29 5.82 -8.90
C ALA A 76 7.55 4.98 -8.65
N VAL A 77 8.18 4.40 -9.67
CA VAL A 77 9.43 3.63 -9.53
C VAL A 77 10.49 4.42 -8.75
N GLY A 78 11.13 3.77 -7.77
CA GLY A 78 12.12 4.38 -6.89
C GLY A 78 11.55 5.30 -5.81
N SER A 79 10.23 5.51 -5.78
CA SER A 79 9.59 6.30 -4.73
C SER A 79 9.54 5.54 -3.42
N THR A 80 9.67 6.28 -2.31
CA THR A 80 9.39 5.73 -0.98
C THR A 80 7.88 5.65 -0.77
N LEU A 81 7.39 4.45 -0.42
CA LEU A 81 6.01 4.16 -0.11
C LEU A 81 5.87 3.90 1.38
N ARG A 82 4.92 4.57 2.01
CA ARG A 82 4.61 4.49 3.44
C ARG A 82 3.37 3.64 3.64
N VAL A 83 3.46 2.65 4.51
CA VAL A 83 2.34 1.82 4.96
C VAL A 83 2.08 2.12 6.43
N THR A 84 0.83 2.39 6.80
CA THR A 84 0.41 2.72 8.17
C THR A 84 -0.65 1.71 8.61
N LEU A 85 -0.36 0.90 9.61
CA LEU A 85 -1.29 -0.06 10.21
C LEU A 85 -1.57 0.36 11.66
N GLY A 86 -2.76 0.92 11.90
CA GLY A 86 -3.06 1.58 13.17
C GLY A 86 -2.09 2.72 13.46
N SER A 87 -1.36 2.65 14.58
CA SER A 87 -0.32 3.63 14.95
C SER A 87 1.05 3.34 14.35
N ARG A 88 1.24 2.17 13.73
CA ARG A 88 2.55 1.72 13.24
C ARG A 88 2.77 2.18 11.81
N THR A 89 3.97 2.69 11.53
CA THR A 89 4.36 3.15 10.20
C THR A 89 5.57 2.37 9.72
N LEU A 90 5.50 1.86 8.50
CA LEU A 90 6.54 1.13 7.80
C LEU A 90 6.79 1.78 6.45
N THR A 91 7.99 1.60 5.91
CA THR A 91 8.37 2.15 4.60
C THR A 91 8.99 1.08 3.73
N THR A 92 8.74 1.18 2.43
CA THR A 92 9.40 0.38 1.40
C THR A 92 9.65 1.24 0.15
N VAL A 93 10.30 0.67 -0.85
CA VAL A 93 10.58 1.35 -2.13
C VAL A 93 9.86 0.61 -3.26
N VAL A 94 9.25 1.38 -4.14
CA VAL A 94 8.66 0.86 -5.38
C VAL A 94 9.77 0.36 -6.31
N GLN A 95 9.70 -0.91 -6.67
CA GLN A 95 10.66 -1.58 -7.53
C GLN A 95 10.54 -1.14 -9.00
N SER A 96 11.50 -1.53 -9.84
CA SER A 96 11.55 -1.16 -11.25
C SER A 96 10.35 -1.63 -12.08
N ASP A 97 9.69 -2.70 -11.65
CA ASP A 97 8.47 -3.24 -12.27
C ASP A 97 7.18 -2.62 -11.70
N GLY A 98 7.30 -1.64 -10.78
CA GLY A 98 6.18 -0.98 -10.12
C GLY A 98 5.62 -1.74 -8.91
N THR A 99 6.17 -2.92 -8.59
CA THR A 99 5.76 -3.68 -7.40
C THR A 99 6.34 -3.08 -6.12
N TRP A 100 5.71 -3.39 -5.00
CA TRP A 100 6.23 -3.07 -3.68
C TRP A 100 5.80 -4.14 -2.69
N SER A 101 6.59 -4.32 -1.63
CA SER A 101 6.22 -5.16 -0.50
C SER A 101 6.86 -4.66 0.79
N VAL A 102 6.22 -4.97 1.91
CA VAL A 102 6.73 -4.69 3.25
C VAL A 102 6.36 -5.83 4.19
N GLY A 103 7.33 -6.29 4.97
CA GLY A 103 7.14 -7.34 5.97
C GLY A 103 6.55 -6.78 7.27
N LEU A 104 5.64 -7.55 7.86
CA LEU A 104 5.10 -7.39 9.21
C LEU A 104 5.63 -8.55 10.05
N SER A 105 6.37 -8.24 11.10
CA SER A 105 6.94 -9.29 11.96
C SER A 105 5.86 -9.96 12.81
N ALA A 106 6.05 -11.24 13.15
CA ALA A 106 5.13 -11.96 14.03
C ALA A 106 4.99 -11.26 15.40
N THR A 107 6.08 -10.70 15.93
CA THR A 107 6.07 -9.93 17.18
C THR A 107 5.19 -8.70 17.09
N ASP A 108 5.19 -8.01 15.95
CA ASP A 108 4.37 -6.82 15.78
C ASP A 108 2.90 -7.15 15.60
N LEU A 109 2.61 -8.25 14.91
CA LEU A 109 1.24 -8.71 14.65
C LEU A 109 0.59 -9.28 15.90
N THR A 110 1.31 -10.06 16.69
CA THR A 110 0.80 -10.65 17.94
C THR A 110 0.59 -9.64 19.07
N ALA A 111 1.12 -8.42 18.92
CA ALA A 111 0.90 -7.30 19.83
C ALA A 111 -0.34 -6.44 19.45
N LEU A 112 -1.02 -6.73 18.34
CA LEU A 112 -2.20 -5.97 17.92
C LEU A 112 -3.40 -6.35 18.78
N THR A 113 -4.17 -5.36 19.21
CA THR A 113 -5.45 -5.60 19.89
C THR A 113 -6.51 -6.03 18.88
N ASP A 114 -7.40 -6.93 19.30
CA ASP A 114 -8.57 -7.33 18.53
C ASP A 114 -9.46 -6.15 18.15
N GLY A 115 -10.16 -6.28 17.02
CA GLY A 115 -11.05 -5.28 16.47
C GLY A 115 -10.67 -4.85 15.05
N THR A 116 -11.14 -3.69 14.62
CA THR A 116 -10.88 -3.19 13.26
C THR A 116 -9.76 -2.15 13.28
N LEU A 117 -8.73 -2.35 12.47
CA LEU A 117 -7.63 -1.39 12.27
C LEU A 117 -7.68 -0.79 10.86
N ALA A 118 -7.29 0.48 10.76
CA ALA A 118 -7.07 1.13 9.47
C ALA A 118 -5.68 0.77 8.92
N LEU A 119 -5.64 0.40 7.64
CA LEU A 119 -4.44 0.21 6.84
C LEU A 119 -4.37 1.29 5.76
N GLY A 120 -3.47 2.24 5.91
CA GLY A 120 -3.21 3.31 4.95
C GLY A 120 -1.93 3.05 4.14
N VAL A 121 -1.94 3.40 2.86
CA VAL A 121 -0.77 3.37 1.99
C VAL A 121 -0.65 4.69 1.26
N ALA A 122 0.53 5.31 1.27
CA ALA A 122 0.76 6.61 0.66
C ALA A 122 2.16 6.72 0.04
N LEU A 123 2.28 7.46 -1.06
CA LEU A 123 3.58 7.81 -1.65
C LEU A 123 3.53 9.18 -2.31
N THR A 124 4.72 9.73 -2.56
CA THR A 124 4.94 10.87 -3.47
C THR A 124 5.91 10.42 -4.55
N ASN A 125 5.55 10.62 -5.82
CA ASN A 125 6.37 10.20 -6.95
C ASN A 125 7.50 11.22 -7.26
N PRO A 126 8.44 10.92 -8.18
CA PRO A 126 9.54 11.83 -8.51
C PRO A 126 9.09 13.18 -9.10
N ALA A 127 7.87 13.25 -9.65
CA ALA A 127 7.26 14.47 -10.14
C ALA A 127 6.62 15.34 -9.04
N GLY A 128 6.70 14.91 -7.78
CA GLY A 128 6.10 15.60 -6.64
C GLY A 128 4.58 15.40 -6.51
N LYS A 129 3.98 14.43 -7.21
CA LYS A 129 2.55 14.10 -7.10
C LYS A 129 2.34 13.07 -5.99
N ASN A 130 1.38 13.35 -5.11
CA ASN A 130 1.01 12.47 -4.00
C ASN A 130 -0.22 11.62 -4.32
N VAL A 131 -0.25 10.40 -3.78
CA VAL A 131 -1.43 9.53 -3.79
C VAL A 131 -1.48 8.73 -2.48
N SER A 132 -2.69 8.47 -1.99
CA SER A 132 -2.92 7.64 -0.82
C SER A 132 -4.22 6.85 -0.94
N ILE A 133 -4.22 5.63 -0.40
CA ILE A 133 -5.38 4.76 -0.26
C ILE A 133 -5.49 4.29 1.19
N SER A 134 -6.70 3.89 1.61
CA SER A 134 -6.93 3.28 2.92
C SER A 134 -7.98 2.19 2.84
N THR A 135 -7.78 1.13 3.63
CA THR A 135 -8.76 0.07 3.86
C THR A 135 -8.81 -0.28 5.35
N SER A 136 -9.78 -1.10 5.74
CA SER A 136 -9.88 -1.66 7.08
C SER A 136 -9.46 -3.13 7.09
N VAL A 137 -8.86 -3.57 8.19
CA VAL A 137 -8.54 -4.96 8.46
C VAL A 137 -9.12 -5.39 9.80
N GLY A 138 -9.64 -6.61 9.88
CA GLY A 138 -10.09 -7.19 11.14
C GLY A 138 -8.95 -7.91 11.85
N ILE A 139 -8.88 -7.78 13.17
CA ILE A 139 -7.92 -8.46 14.03
C ILE A 139 -8.71 -9.33 15.00
N GLY A 140 -8.45 -10.64 14.98
CA GLY A 140 -9.10 -11.63 15.83
C GLY A 140 -8.10 -12.63 16.38
N ILE A 141 -7.16 -12.16 17.19
CA ILE A 141 -6.01 -12.93 17.67
C ILE A 141 -6.03 -13.19 19.19
N HIS A 142 -6.93 -12.57 19.94
CA HIS A 142 -7.00 -12.71 21.40
C HIS A 142 -8.33 -13.32 21.90
N ASN A 143 -9.46 -13.00 21.27
CA ASN A 143 -10.78 -13.52 21.65
C ASN A 143 -11.12 -14.80 20.90
N LEU A 144 -10.46 -15.90 21.27
CA LEU A 144 -10.67 -17.20 20.64
C LEU A 144 -11.99 -17.83 21.11
N PRO A 145 -12.74 -18.52 20.24
CA PRO A 145 -13.90 -19.30 20.65
C PRO A 145 -13.53 -20.34 21.72
N THR A 146 -14.33 -20.42 22.79
CA THR A 146 -14.20 -21.45 23.82
C THR A 146 -15.34 -22.46 23.67
N LEU A 147 -15.01 -23.75 23.73
CA LEU A 147 -16.01 -24.82 23.83
C LEU A 147 -16.17 -25.24 25.29
N SER A 148 -17.40 -25.32 25.76
CA SER A 148 -17.74 -25.92 27.04
C SER A 148 -18.83 -26.96 26.86
N LEU A 149 -18.64 -28.15 27.42
CA LEU A 149 -19.73 -29.09 27.62
C LEU A 149 -20.35 -28.79 28.98
N GLY A 150 -21.65 -28.48 28.98
CA GLY A 150 -22.44 -28.56 30.22
C GLY A 150 -22.56 -30.02 30.67
N SER A 151 -22.97 -30.23 31.92
CA SER A 151 -23.32 -31.56 32.37
C SER A 151 -24.47 -32.11 31.52
N LEU A 152 -24.31 -33.28 30.90
CA LEU A 152 -25.34 -33.88 30.02
C LEU A 152 -26.64 -34.20 30.79
N PHE A 153 -26.50 -34.40 32.09
CA PHE A 153 -27.56 -34.61 33.09
C PHE A 153 -27.19 -33.73 34.28
N GLY A 154 -28.12 -33.07 34.96
CA GLY A 154 -27.83 -31.98 35.91
C GLY A 154 -26.85 -32.36 37.04
N ASP A 155 -26.72 -33.64 37.34
CA ASP A 155 -25.81 -34.25 38.32
C ASP A 155 -24.58 -34.96 37.70
N GLY A 156 -24.48 -35.02 36.37
CA GLY A 156 -23.42 -35.69 35.62
C GLY A 156 -23.65 -37.17 35.35
N TYR A 157 -24.77 -37.74 35.79
CA TYR A 157 -25.12 -39.14 35.59
C TYR A 157 -26.44 -39.29 34.85
N LEU A 158 -26.49 -40.14 33.81
CA LEU A 158 -27.77 -40.54 33.24
C LEU A 158 -28.45 -41.52 34.21
N ASN A 159 -29.51 -41.10 34.89
CA ASN A 159 -30.34 -41.99 35.70
C ASN A 159 -31.60 -42.46 34.95
N LEU A 160 -32.30 -43.45 35.51
CA LEU A 160 -33.50 -44.02 34.88
C LEU A 160 -34.63 -43.00 34.72
N THR A 161 -34.74 -42.01 35.62
CA THR A 161 -35.74 -40.94 35.54
C THR A 161 -35.50 -40.04 34.33
N GLU A 162 -34.24 -39.71 34.06
CA GLU A 162 -33.85 -38.91 32.91
C GLU A 162 -33.93 -39.71 31.61
N ALA A 163 -33.56 -41.00 31.62
CA ALA A 163 -33.63 -41.88 30.45
C ALA A 163 -35.06 -42.13 29.92
N GLN A 164 -36.09 -41.85 30.73
CA GLN A 164 -37.49 -42.11 30.42
C GLN A 164 -38.30 -40.84 30.14
N SER A 165 -37.72 -39.66 30.36
CA SER A 165 -38.36 -38.36 30.11
C SER A 165 -37.98 -37.91 28.69
N ASN A 166 -38.90 -38.05 27.74
CA ASN A 166 -38.72 -37.68 26.33
C ASN A 166 -39.18 -36.24 26.08
#